data_AF-A0A6B4FVC5-F1
#
_entry.id   AF-A0A6B4FVC5-F1
#
_cell.length_a   1.000
_cell.length_b   1.000
_cell.length_c   1.000
_cell.angle_alpha   90.00
_cell.angle_beta   90.00
_cell.angle_gamma   90.00
#
_symmetry.space_group_name_H-M   'P 1'
#
loop_
_entity.id
_entity.type
_entity.pdbx_description
1 polymer ?
#
loop_
_entity_poly.entity_id
_entity_poly.type
_entity_poly.pdbx_seq_one_letter_code
_entity_poly.pdbx_strand_id
1 'polypeptide(L)'
;MKLNDELECVDSFRVYIKPTIYKELNPRIIELTGINNEDLKYGFDFKKVLKHFKEWIEKDYILCSWCDRDIKVLKKNIEYYNPNYKVESLLVPYIDIQKYCCEILEYGRRVSLHDIISTENIVPSTDTFHQALDDSKLTVDVFRKMFDKCKIENYIINDSDSFYDSLDLKVSFDMLDKTKLRSRCAKCGKYSKKLASSFDTKKRRVSTLSYCSSRDIYIQDKE
;
A
#
# COMPACT_ATOMS: atom_id res chain seq x y z
N MET A 1 7.81 -9.29 9.78
CA MET A 1 8.18 -9.23 11.22
C MET A 1 6.99 -8.67 11.97
N LYS A 2 6.64 -9.20 13.15
CA LYS A 2 5.66 -8.63 14.08
C LYS A 2 6.41 -8.15 15.32
N LEU A 3 6.16 -6.92 15.73
CA LEU A 3 6.77 -6.31 16.90
C LEU A 3 5.71 -6.05 17.98
N ASN A 4 6.10 -6.06 19.26
CA ASN A 4 5.29 -5.50 20.35
C ASN A 4 5.49 -3.97 20.48
N ASP A 5 4.85 -3.37 21.48
CA ASP A 5 4.91 -1.92 21.74
C ASP A 5 6.30 -1.45 22.18
N GLU A 6 7.13 -2.36 22.70
CA GLU A 6 8.55 -2.16 23.02
C GLU A 6 9.47 -2.35 21.80
N LEU A 7 8.90 -2.54 20.60
CA LEU A 7 9.58 -2.84 19.35
C LEU A 7 10.37 -4.16 19.36
N GLU A 8 10.12 -5.07 20.28
CA GLU A 8 10.73 -6.40 20.33
C GLU A 8 10.07 -7.32 19.30
N CYS A 9 10.85 -8.20 18.67
CA CYS A 9 10.29 -9.13 17.68
C CYS A 9 9.58 -10.27 18.39
N VAL A 10 8.27 -10.37 18.21
CA VAL A 10 7.45 -11.44 18.81
C VAL A 10 7.13 -12.56 17.83
N ASP A 11 7.14 -12.27 16.51
CA ASP A 11 6.85 -13.29 15.49
C ASP A 11 7.36 -12.89 14.09
N SER A 12 7.44 -13.86 13.18
CA SER A 12 7.77 -13.63 11.78
C SER A 12 6.95 -14.49 10.83
N PHE A 13 6.53 -13.91 9.71
CA PHE A 13 5.80 -14.60 8.66
C PHE A 13 6.55 -14.47 7.34
N ARG A 14 6.90 -15.61 6.73
CA ARG A 14 7.57 -15.69 5.43
C ARG A 14 6.95 -16.82 4.61
N VAL A 15 6.52 -16.50 3.40
CA VAL A 15 5.94 -17.47 2.46
C VAL A 15 6.33 -17.11 1.03
N TYR A 16 6.71 -18.11 0.22
CA TYR A 16 6.84 -17.94 -1.22
C TYR A 16 5.49 -18.02 -1.91
N ILE A 17 5.21 -17.08 -2.81
CA ILE A 17 3.96 -17.01 -3.56
C ILE A 17 4.22 -17.49 -4.98
N LYS A 18 3.42 -18.45 -5.45
CA LYS A 18 3.50 -18.92 -6.83
C LYS A 18 2.95 -17.86 -7.80
N PRO A 19 3.74 -17.36 -8.76
CA PRO A 19 3.26 -16.45 -9.78
C PRO A 19 2.24 -17.14 -10.69
N THR A 20 1.14 -16.44 -11.03
CA THR A 20 0.13 -16.95 -11.97
C THR A 20 0.11 -16.22 -13.31
N ILE A 21 0.69 -15.02 -13.39
CA ILE A 21 0.69 -14.18 -14.59
C ILE A 21 1.97 -14.41 -15.41
N TYR A 22 3.12 -14.26 -14.77
CA TYR A 22 4.44 -14.44 -15.40
C TYR A 22 4.91 -15.88 -15.19
N LYS A 23 5.32 -16.53 -16.28
CA LYS A 23 5.73 -17.95 -16.26
C LYS A 23 7.17 -18.16 -15.77
N GLU A 24 8.02 -17.15 -15.88
CA GLU A 24 9.43 -17.20 -15.54
C GLU A 24 9.85 -15.92 -14.83
N LEU A 25 10.73 -16.05 -13.84
CA LEU A 25 11.37 -14.90 -13.20
C LEU A 25 12.37 -14.24 -14.14
N ASN A 26 12.45 -12.91 -14.06
CA ASN A 26 13.52 -12.16 -14.72
C ASN A 26 14.88 -12.57 -14.12
N PRO A 27 15.89 -12.94 -14.93
CA PRO A 27 17.21 -13.35 -14.44
C PRO A 27 17.84 -12.36 -13.45
N ARG A 28 17.63 -11.06 -13.65
CA ARG A 28 18.11 -10.02 -12.73
C ARG A 28 17.46 -10.09 -11.36
N ILE A 29 16.20 -10.50 -11.27
CA ILE A 29 15.51 -10.70 -9.98
C ILE A 29 16.04 -11.95 -9.28
N ILE A 30 16.33 -13.01 -10.03
CA ILE A 30 16.96 -14.23 -9.49
C ILE A 30 18.33 -13.88 -8.91
N GLU A 31 19.17 -13.18 -9.68
CA GLU A 31 20.50 -12.74 -9.25
C GLU A 31 20.45 -11.87 -8.00
N LEU A 32 19.51 -10.92 -7.94
CA LEU A 32 19.38 -10.00 -6.81
C LEU A 32 18.85 -10.70 -5.55
N THR A 33 17.79 -11.51 -5.68
CA THR A 33 17.06 -12.04 -4.51
C THR A 33 17.50 -13.44 -4.09
N GLY A 34 18.23 -14.15 -4.95
CA GLY A 34 18.53 -15.57 -4.79
C GLY A 34 17.32 -16.51 -4.98
N ILE A 35 16.12 -15.96 -5.18
CA ILE A 35 14.89 -16.74 -5.38
C ILE A 35 14.90 -17.31 -6.79
N ASN A 36 14.79 -18.63 -6.90
CA ASN A 36 14.76 -19.31 -8.19
C ASN A 36 13.35 -19.81 -8.56
N ASN A 37 13.19 -20.31 -9.78
CA ASN A 37 11.89 -20.80 -10.25
C ASN A 37 11.41 -22.04 -9.47
N GLU A 38 12.30 -22.84 -8.86
CA GLU A 38 11.91 -24.00 -8.05
C GLU A 38 11.29 -23.56 -6.72
N ASP A 39 11.86 -22.55 -6.06
CA ASP A 39 11.28 -21.95 -4.84
C ASP A 39 9.84 -21.49 -5.08
N LEU A 40 9.59 -20.87 -6.24
CA LEU A 40 8.27 -20.36 -6.60
C LEU A 40 7.32 -21.43 -7.16
N LYS A 41 7.85 -22.50 -7.77
CA LYS A 41 7.04 -23.62 -8.28
C LYS A 41 6.20 -24.27 -7.19
N TYR A 42 6.78 -24.38 -5.99
CA TYR A 42 6.14 -24.91 -4.79
C TYR A 42 5.56 -23.83 -3.87
N GLY A 43 5.56 -22.57 -4.32
CA GLY A 43 4.92 -21.47 -3.61
C GLY A 43 3.41 -21.64 -3.49
N PHE A 44 2.81 -20.91 -2.55
CA PHE A 44 1.39 -20.94 -2.29
C PHE A 44 0.62 -19.94 -3.17
N ASP A 45 -0.67 -20.20 -3.40
CA ASP A 45 -1.56 -19.26 -4.09
C ASP A 45 -1.71 -17.96 -3.30
N PHE A 46 -1.62 -16.81 -3.97
CA PHE A 46 -1.73 -15.49 -3.33
C PHE A 46 -2.95 -15.35 -2.42
N LYS A 47 -4.13 -15.83 -2.87
CA LYS A 47 -5.38 -15.78 -2.06
C LYS A 47 -5.27 -16.54 -0.73
N LYS A 48 -4.61 -17.70 -0.75
CA LYS A 48 -4.40 -18.52 0.46
C LYS A 48 -3.41 -17.83 1.39
N VAL A 49 -2.29 -17.32 0.84
CA VAL A 49 -1.30 -16.57 1.62
C VAL A 49 -1.92 -15.32 2.24
N LEU A 50 -2.73 -14.57 1.49
CA LEU A 50 -3.43 -13.40 2.02
C LEU A 50 -4.40 -13.76 3.17
N LYS A 51 -5.05 -14.93 3.11
CA LYS A 51 -5.88 -15.41 4.22
C LYS A 51 -5.04 -15.66 5.47
N HIS A 52 -3.95 -16.42 5.34
CA HIS A 52 -3.05 -16.72 6.46
C HIS A 52 -2.34 -15.47 7.00
N PHE A 53 -1.97 -14.54 6.13
CA PHE A 53 -1.38 -13.26 6.55
C PHE A 53 -2.35 -12.43 7.39
N LYS A 54 -3.64 -12.39 7.03
CA LYS A 54 -4.67 -11.71 7.81
C LYS A 54 -4.94 -12.38 9.16
N GLU A 55 -4.90 -13.71 9.21
CA GLU A 55 -5.01 -14.47 10.46
C GLU A 55 -3.79 -14.18 11.36
N TRP A 56 -2.61 -14.07 10.76
CA TRP A 56 -1.36 -13.82 11.46
C TRP A 56 -1.22 -12.38 11.97
N ILE A 57 -1.60 -11.36 11.21
CA ILE A 57 -1.44 -9.95 11.64
C ILE A 57 -2.45 -9.53 12.73
N GLU A 58 -3.53 -10.31 12.90
CA GLU A 58 -4.59 -10.06 13.88
C GLU A 58 -5.27 -8.69 13.72
N LYS A 59 -5.75 -8.09 14.82
CA LYS A 59 -6.38 -6.75 14.86
C LYS A 59 -5.46 -5.77 15.57
N ASP A 60 -5.75 -4.48 15.43
CA ASP A 60 -5.06 -3.39 16.14
C ASP A 60 -3.56 -3.35 15.88
N TYR A 61 -3.19 -3.22 14.60
CA TYR A 61 -1.79 -3.12 14.15
C TYR A 61 -1.55 -1.83 13.36
N ILE A 62 -0.28 -1.48 13.22
CA ILE A 62 0.20 -0.51 12.24
C ILE A 62 1.14 -1.24 11.29
N LEU A 63 0.85 -1.19 9.99
CA LEU A 63 1.75 -1.77 8.99
C LEU A 63 2.99 -0.91 8.82
N CYS A 64 4.15 -1.52 8.81
CA CYS A 64 5.40 -0.83 8.56
C CYS A 64 6.05 -1.41 7.31
N SER A 65 6.48 -0.53 6.41
CA SER A 65 7.25 -0.88 5.23
C SER A 65 8.48 0.00 5.14
N TRP A 66 9.57 -0.50 4.55
CA TRP A 66 10.70 0.35 4.23
C TRP A 66 10.24 1.50 3.35
N CYS A 67 9.45 1.26 2.29
CA CYS A 67 8.89 2.35 1.49
C CYS A 67 7.42 2.11 1.11
N ASP A 68 6.74 3.17 0.70
CA ASP A 68 5.37 3.15 0.19
C ASP A 68 5.16 2.26 -1.06
N ARG A 69 6.23 1.91 -1.79
CA ARG A 69 6.14 1.02 -2.95
C ARG A 69 5.63 -0.37 -2.59
N ASP A 70 6.07 -0.96 -1.48
CA ASP A 70 5.68 -2.32 -1.10
C ASP A 70 4.20 -2.38 -0.75
N ILE A 71 3.69 -1.36 -0.05
CA ILE A 71 2.26 -1.20 0.24
C ILE A 71 1.45 -1.10 -1.06
N LYS A 72 1.94 -0.34 -2.04
CA LYS A 72 1.29 -0.21 -3.36
C LYS A 72 1.31 -1.51 -4.17
N VAL A 73 2.40 -2.27 -4.11
CA VAL A 73 2.51 -3.59 -4.78
C VAL A 73 1.55 -4.58 -4.12
N LEU A 74 1.49 -4.61 -2.79
CA LEU A 74 0.55 -5.45 -2.05
C LEU A 74 -0.91 -5.08 -2.37
N LYS A 75 -1.24 -3.78 -2.38
CA LYS A 75 -2.55 -3.27 -2.80
C LYS A 75 -2.96 -3.80 -4.17
N LYS A 76 -2.11 -3.61 -5.19
CA LYS A 76 -2.38 -4.05 -6.56
C LYS A 76 -2.64 -5.55 -6.64
N ASN A 77 -1.88 -6.37 -5.90
CA ASN A 77 -2.10 -7.81 -5.87
C ASN A 77 -3.43 -8.16 -5.18
N ILE A 78 -3.77 -7.51 -4.06
CA ILE A 78 -5.06 -7.73 -3.40
C ILE A 78 -6.22 -7.37 -4.33
N GLU A 79 -6.17 -6.22 -5.01
CA GLU A 79 -7.22 -5.81 -5.96
C GLU A 79 -7.32 -6.78 -7.14
N TYR A 80 -6.20 -7.26 -7.66
CA TYR A 80 -6.18 -8.21 -8.77
C TYR A 80 -6.82 -9.55 -8.39
N TYR A 81 -6.42 -10.14 -7.26
CA TYR A 81 -6.94 -11.44 -6.86
C TYR A 81 -8.29 -11.35 -6.15
N ASN A 82 -8.61 -10.23 -5.50
CA ASN A 82 -9.84 -10.04 -4.72
C ASN A 82 -10.44 -8.64 -4.93
N PRO A 83 -11.02 -8.36 -6.11
CA PRO A 83 -11.45 -7.01 -6.52
C PRO A 83 -12.56 -6.41 -5.66
N ASN A 84 -13.31 -7.23 -4.92
CA ASN A 84 -14.37 -6.78 -4.02
C ASN A 84 -13.87 -6.54 -2.58
N TYR A 85 -12.59 -6.80 -2.30
CA TYR A 85 -12.02 -6.60 -0.98
C TYR A 85 -11.71 -5.12 -0.76
N LYS A 86 -12.20 -4.59 0.36
CA LYS A 86 -11.85 -3.24 0.81
C LYS A 86 -10.42 -3.22 1.33
N VAL A 87 -9.46 -2.96 0.44
CA VAL A 87 -8.02 -3.09 0.71
C VAL A 87 -7.56 -2.19 1.86
N GLU A 88 -8.21 -1.04 2.03
CA GLU A 88 -7.94 -0.06 3.08
C GLU A 88 -8.11 -0.66 4.47
N SER A 89 -9.01 -1.64 4.65
CA SER A 89 -9.20 -2.33 5.93
C SER A 89 -8.01 -3.18 6.38
N LEU A 90 -7.09 -3.48 5.45
CA LEU A 90 -5.87 -4.23 5.72
C LEU A 90 -4.62 -3.36 5.67
N LEU A 91 -4.59 -2.35 4.78
CA LEU A 91 -3.37 -1.58 4.51
C LEU A 91 -3.26 -0.29 5.32
N VAL A 92 -4.27 0.05 6.12
CA VAL A 92 -4.32 1.27 6.94
C VAL A 92 -4.66 0.87 8.38
N PRO A 93 -3.96 1.42 9.39
CA PRO A 93 -2.88 2.41 9.28
C PRO A 93 -1.54 1.81 8.82
N TYR A 94 -0.69 2.63 8.18
CA TYR A 94 0.69 2.24 7.86
C TYR A 94 1.70 3.38 8.02
N ILE A 95 2.99 3.03 8.12
CA ILE A 95 4.14 3.93 8.19
C ILE A 95 5.12 3.60 7.05
N ASP A 96 5.57 4.66 6.36
CA ASP A 96 6.71 4.64 5.43
C ASP A 96 7.98 4.93 6.24
N ILE A 97 8.71 3.87 6.62
CA ILE A 97 9.88 3.98 7.50
C ILE A 97 11.00 4.77 6.82
N GLN A 98 11.21 4.60 5.52
CA GLN A 98 12.21 5.37 4.77
C GLN A 98 11.91 6.86 4.86
N LYS A 99 10.66 7.27 4.67
CA LYS A 99 10.26 8.68 4.81
C LYS A 99 10.55 9.18 6.22
N TYR A 100 10.10 8.44 7.24
CA TYR A 100 10.33 8.77 8.64
C TYR A 100 11.82 8.96 8.96
N CYS A 101 12.66 7.98 8.60
CA CYS A 101 14.09 8.03 8.86
C CYS A 101 14.79 9.15 8.09
N CYS A 102 14.48 9.34 6.80
CA CYS A 102 15.10 10.41 6.00
C CYS A 102 14.76 11.80 6.54
N GLU A 103 13.53 12.01 7.03
CA GLU A 103 13.15 13.30 7.60
C GLU A 103 13.79 13.54 8.97
N ILE A 104 13.91 12.52 9.83
CA ILE A 104 14.62 12.64 11.11
C ILE A 104 16.10 12.93 10.94
N LEU A 105 16.72 12.32 9.94
CA LEU A 105 18.14 12.50 9.62
C LEU A 105 18.39 13.73 8.73
N GLU A 106 17.35 14.51 8.44
CA GLU A 106 17.40 15.69 7.57
C GLU A 106 18.00 15.40 6.18
N TYR A 107 17.84 14.17 5.69
CA TYR A 107 18.20 13.80 4.33
C TYR A 107 17.24 14.47 3.36
N GLY A 108 17.77 15.40 2.54
CA GLY A 108 17.02 16.08 1.47
C GLY A 108 16.56 15.19 0.31
N ARG A 109 16.69 13.87 0.44
CA ARG A 109 16.26 12.86 -0.54
C ARG A 109 15.92 11.55 0.17
N ARG A 110 15.19 10.67 -0.52
CA ARG A 110 15.04 9.28 -0.07
C ARG A 110 16.37 8.53 -0.20
N VAL A 111 16.71 7.77 0.82
CA VAL A 111 17.94 6.98 0.92
C VAL A 111 17.60 5.50 1.07
N SER A 112 18.43 4.61 0.51
CA SER A 112 18.16 3.16 0.56
C SER A 112 18.37 2.60 1.96
N LEU A 113 17.81 1.41 2.23
CA LEU A 113 17.95 0.71 3.52
C LEU A 113 19.42 0.45 3.84
N HIS A 114 20.15 -0.09 2.86
CA HIS A 114 21.57 -0.36 2.99
C HIS A 114 22.40 0.91 3.23
N ASP A 115 22.11 1.98 2.49
CA ASP A 115 22.82 3.25 2.67
C ASP A 115 22.62 3.77 4.10
N ILE A 116 21.39 3.80 4.63
CA ILE A 116 21.12 4.24 6.01
C ILE A 116 21.85 3.36 7.03
N ILE A 117 21.85 2.04 6.86
CA ILE A 117 22.58 1.14 7.77
C ILE A 117 24.07 1.49 7.79
N SER A 118 24.66 1.72 6.61
CA SER A 118 26.07 2.05 6.47
C SER A 118 26.43 3.44 6.99
N THR A 119 25.64 4.47 6.68
CA THR A 119 25.95 5.87 7.06
C THR A 119 25.72 6.13 8.54
N GLU A 120 24.71 5.49 9.13
CA GLU A 120 24.34 5.67 10.53
C GLU A 120 25.04 4.65 11.45
N ASN A 121 25.97 3.84 10.93
CA ASN A 121 26.73 2.82 11.64
C ASN A 121 25.84 1.86 12.46
N ILE A 122 24.76 1.41 11.85
CA ILE A 122 23.81 0.48 12.47
C ILE A 122 24.36 -0.94 12.34
N VAL A 123 24.43 -1.67 13.44
CA VAL A 123 24.85 -3.08 13.43
C VAL A 123 23.68 -3.91 12.90
N PRO A 124 23.81 -4.54 11.71
CA PRO A 124 22.72 -5.28 11.11
C PRO A 124 22.50 -6.61 11.83
N SER A 125 21.24 -7.04 11.94
CA SER A 125 20.88 -8.36 12.48
C SER A 125 21.08 -9.51 11.49
N THR A 126 21.40 -9.21 10.24
CA THR A 126 21.63 -10.19 9.16
C THR A 126 22.53 -9.58 8.08
N ASP A 127 23.42 -10.39 7.51
CA ASP A 127 24.30 -9.98 6.41
C ASP A 127 23.68 -10.27 5.03
N THR A 128 22.48 -10.86 4.98
CA THR A 128 21.79 -11.19 3.74
C THR A 128 20.92 -10.02 3.28
N PHE A 129 21.17 -9.52 2.09
CA PHE A 129 20.36 -8.49 1.46
C PHE A 129 19.40 -9.09 0.43
N HIS A 130 18.31 -8.40 0.15
CA HIS A 130 17.39 -8.68 -0.98
C HIS A 130 16.55 -9.95 -0.85
N GLN A 131 16.52 -10.56 0.34
CA GLN A 131 15.44 -11.45 0.75
C GLN A 131 14.44 -10.67 1.59
N ALA A 132 13.14 -10.81 1.28
CA ALA A 132 12.09 -10.00 1.91
C ALA A 132 12.06 -10.09 3.44
N LEU A 133 12.38 -11.26 4.01
CA LEU A 133 12.44 -11.43 5.46
C LEU A 133 13.65 -10.70 6.06
N ASP A 134 14.80 -10.75 5.40
CA ASP A 134 16.02 -10.09 5.87
C ASP A 134 15.91 -8.57 5.71
N ASP A 135 15.39 -8.07 4.59
CA ASP A 135 15.06 -6.65 4.43
C ASP A 135 14.06 -6.17 5.51
N SER A 136 13.13 -7.03 5.93
CA SER A 136 12.23 -6.72 7.05
C SER A 136 12.97 -6.64 8.39
N LYS A 137 13.95 -7.52 8.65
CA LYS A 137 14.76 -7.47 9.89
C LYS A 137 15.63 -6.22 9.91
N LEU A 138 16.31 -5.92 8.80
CA LEU A 138 17.13 -4.73 8.62
C LEU A 138 16.31 -3.45 8.78
N THR A 139 15.08 -3.44 8.24
CA THR A 139 14.13 -2.34 8.45
C THR A 139 13.80 -2.16 9.94
N VAL A 140 13.66 -3.25 10.69
CA VAL A 140 13.44 -3.20 12.16
C VAL A 140 14.67 -2.63 12.87
N ASP A 141 15.89 -3.02 12.48
CA ASP A 141 17.12 -2.50 13.09
C ASP A 141 17.23 -0.98 12.91
N VAL A 142 16.95 -0.49 11.70
CA VAL A 142 16.88 0.95 11.42
C VAL A 142 15.76 1.62 12.20
N PHE A 143 14.57 1.02 12.21
CA PHE A 143 13.42 1.61 12.88
C PHE A 143 13.66 1.77 14.39
N ARG A 144 14.19 0.75 15.06
CA ARG A 144 14.55 0.81 16.49
C ARG A 144 15.57 1.89 16.78
N LYS A 145 16.59 2.05 15.94
CA LYS A 145 17.62 3.07 16.10
C LYS A 145 17.05 4.48 16.02
N MET A 146 16.09 4.69 15.13
CA MET A 146 15.52 6.00 14.82
C MET A 146 14.19 6.27 15.56
N PHE A 147 13.71 5.34 16.38
CA PHE A 147 12.39 5.44 16.99
C PHE A 147 12.31 6.58 17.99
N ASP A 148 11.34 7.46 17.76
CA ASP A 148 10.97 8.56 18.65
C ASP A 148 9.44 8.55 18.73
N LYS A 149 8.93 8.18 19.92
CA LYS A 149 7.49 8.04 20.18
C LYS A 149 6.71 9.32 19.90
N CYS A 150 7.30 10.49 20.17
CA CYS A 150 6.62 11.77 19.98
C CYS A 150 6.57 12.17 18.49
N LYS A 151 7.53 11.71 17.69
CA LYS A 151 7.59 12.04 16.26
C LYS A 151 6.78 11.06 15.42
N ILE A 152 6.87 9.76 15.71
CA ILE A 152 6.32 8.70 14.87
C ILE A 152 4.82 8.81 14.64
N GLU A 153 4.07 9.35 15.60
CA GLU A 153 2.62 9.57 15.48
C GLU A 153 2.26 10.44 14.27
N ASN A 154 3.11 11.41 13.92
CA ASN A 154 2.92 12.29 12.75
C ASN A 154 3.15 11.59 11.41
N TYR A 155 3.71 10.38 11.43
CA TYR A 155 4.03 9.59 10.24
C TYR A 155 3.04 8.44 10.02
N ILE A 156 2.06 8.28 10.90
CA ILE A 156 0.99 7.28 10.74
C ILE A 156 0.03 7.76 9.65
N ILE A 157 0.02 7.01 8.54
CA ILE A 157 -0.86 7.28 7.41
C ILE A 157 -2.17 6.52 7.64
N ASN A 158 -3.24 7.29 7.88
CA ASN A 158 -4.59 6.80 8.17
C ASN A 158 -5.55 6.90 6.96
N ASP A 159 -5.08 7.44 5.84
CA ASP A 159 -5.88 7.76 4.68
C ASP A 159 -5.40 6.96 3.46
N SER A 160 -6.36 6.31 2.80
CA SER A 160 -6.14 5.54 1.58
C SER A 160 -5.87 6.36 0.33
N ASP A 161 -6.11 7.68 0.34
CA ASP A 161 -5.84 8.57 -0.80
C ASP A 161 -4.35 8.50 -1.21
N SER A 162 -3.44 8.22 -0.25
CA SER A 162 -1.99 8.02 -0.50
C SER A 162 -1.68 6.88 -1.48
N PHE A 163 -2.61 5.93 -1.65
CA PHE A 163 -2.46 4.82 -2.60
C PHE A 163 -2.66 5.26 -4.05
N TYR A 164 -3.45 6.29 -4.29
CA TYR A 164 -3.86 6.73 -5.63
C TYR A 164 -3.00 7.87 -6.18
N ASP A 165 -2.27 8.59 -5.33
CA ASP A 165 -1.38 9.70 -5.69
C ASP A 165 -0.20 9.31 -6.62
N SER A 166 0.07 8.02 -6.82
CA SER A 166 1.32 7.54 -7.46
C SER A 166 1.20 6.71 -8.74
N LEU A 167 -0.01 6.49 -9.23
CA LEU A 167 -0.16 5.93 -10.57
C LEU A 167 0.17 7.05 -11.55
N ASP A 168 1.35 7.13 -12.15
CA ASP A 168 1.72 8.19 -13.12
C ASP A 168 0.92 8.15 -14.45
N LEU A 169 -0.30 7.62 -14.42
CA LEU A 169 -1.30 7.77 -15.46
C LEU A 169 -1.72 9.24 -15.50
N LYS A 170 -1.37 9.92 -16.59
CA LYS A 170 -1.94 11.22 -16.96
C LYS A 170 -3.42 11.06 -17.32
N VAL A 171 -4.26 10.82 -16.33
CA VAL A 171 -5.71 10.80 -16.49
C VAL A 171 -6.19 12.25 -16.43
N SER A 172 -6.69 12.77 -17.55
CA SER A 172 -7.38 14.06 -17.57
C SER A 172 -8.89 13.85 -17.52
N PHE A 173 -9.62 14.89 -17.12
CA PHE A 173 -11.09 14.87 -17.09
C PHE A 173 -11.73 14.51 -18.44
N ASP A 174 -11.02 14.77 -19.53
CA ASP A 174 -11.50 14.51 -20.89
C ASP A 174 -11.32 13.05 -21.34
N MET A 175 -10.47 12.28 -20.64
CA MET A 175 -10.33 10.84 -20.88
C MET A 175 -11.48 10.02 -20.26
N LEU A 176 -12.33 10.64 -19.45
CA LEU A 176 -13.46 9.98 -18.81
C LEU A 176 -14.67 9.95 -19.73
N ASP A 177 -15.34 8.80 -19.81
CA ASP A 177 -16.65 8.68 -20.46
C ASP A 177 -17.74 9.36 -19.60
N LYS A 178 -17.93 10.66 -19.84
CA LYS A 178 -18.87 11.51 -19.11
C LYS A 178 -20.33 11.02 -19.23
N THR A 179 -20.64 10.13 -20.17
CA THR A 179 -22.00 9.58 -20.34
C THR A 179 -22.36 8.54 -19.28
N LYS A 180 -21.34 7.91 -18.68
CA LYS A 180 -21.48 6.89 -17.63
C LYS A 180 -21.58 7.47 -16.22
N LEU A 181 -21.15 8.72 -16.04
CA LEU A 181 -21.26 9.47 -14.78
C LEU A 181 -22.71 9.87 -14.50
N ARG A 182 -23.52 8.92 -14.01
CA ARG A 182 -24.96 9.10 -13.74
C ARG A 182 -25.28 8.69 -12.31
N SER A 183 -25.70 9.67 -11.52
CA SER A 183 -26.21 9.47 -10.17
C SER A 183 -27.61 8.89 -10.15
N ARG A 184 -27.88 7.96 -9.22
CA ARG A 184 -29.24 7.54 -8.87
C ARG A 184 -29.69 8.26 -7.61
N CYS A 185 -30.96 8.66 -7.57
CA CYS A 185 -31.54 9.23 -6.38
C CYS A 185 -31.73 8.17 -5.29
N ALA A 186 -31.09 8.35 -4.13
CA ALA A 186 -31.22 7.45 -2.99
C ALA A 186 -32.67 7.27 -2.50
N LYS A 187 -33.55 8.26 -2.74
CA LYS A 187 -34.96 8.22 -2.28
C LYS A 187 -35.95 7.60 -3.26
N CYS A 188 -35.63 7.55 -4.56
CA CYS A 188 -36.57 7.02 -5.56
C CYS A 188 -35.95 6.03 -6.55
N GLY A 189 -34.64 5.80 -6.50
CA GLY A 189 -33.90 4.85 -7.33
C GLY A 189 -33.77 5.26 -8.81
N LYS A 190 -34.49 6.30 -9.25
CA LYS A 190 -34.44 6.83 -10.62
C LYS A 190 -33.13 7.60 -10.85
N TYR A 191 -32.69 7.64 -12.10
CA TYR A 191 -31.56 8.45 -12.52
C TYR A 191 -31.88 9.94 -12.37
N SER A 192 -30.92 10.68 -11.82
CA SER A 192 -30.99 12.13 -11.65
C SER A 192 -30.38 12.82 -12.85
N LYS A 193 -30.87 14.02 -13.17
CA LYS A 193 -30.32 14.86 -14.25
C LYS A 193 -28.99 15.44 -13.78
N LYS A 194 -27.89 15.04 -14.41
CA LYS A 194 -26.57 15.64 -14.14
C LYS A 194 -26.58 17.14 -14.49
N LEU A 195 -26.13 17.97 -13.55
CA LEU A 195 -25.99 19.41 -13.71
C LEU A 195 -24.54 19.80 -13.95
N ALA A 196 -23.62 19.25 -13.16
CA ALA A 196 -22.20 19.52 -13.26
C ALA A 196 -21.38 18.29 -12.87
N SER A 197 -20.14 18.25 -13.34
CA SER A 197 -19.15 17.25 -12.93
C SER A 197 -17.78 17.87 -12.89
N SER A 198 -16.98 17.50 -11.90
CA SER A 198 -15.60 17.94 -11.72
C SER A 198 -14.71 16.73 -11.45
N PHE A 199 -13.41 16.89 -11.68
CA PHE A 199 -12.42 15.87 -11.40
C PHE A 199 -11.27 16.46 -10.59
N ASP A 200 -11.04 15.87 -9.43
CA ASP A 200 -9.86 16.15 -8.62
C ASP A 200 -8.70 15.35 -9.21
N THR A 201 -7.79 16.03 -9.91
CA THR A 201 -6.64 15.40 -10.56
C THR A 201 -5.66 14.79 -9.56
N LYS A 202 -5.59 15.34 -8.34
CA LYS A 202 -4.72 14.86 -7.27
C LYS A 202 -5.31 13.57 -6.68
N LYS A 203 -6.55 13.65 -6.20
CA LYS A 203 -7.25 12.49 -5.59
C LYS A 203 -7.82 11.50 -6.58
N ARG A 204 -7.84 11.85 -7.87
CA ARG A 204 -8.45 11.09 -8.99
C ARG A 204 -9.91 10.75 -8.76
N ARG A 205 -10.62 11.66 -8.12
CA ARG A 205 -12.04 11.50 -7.81
C ARG A 205 -12.88 12.34 -8.74
N VAL A 206 -13.93 11.74 -9.25
CA VAL A 206 -14.99 12.43 -9.98
C VAL A 206 -16.06 12.83 -8.97
N SER A 207 -16.44 14.09 -8.99
CA SER A 207 -17.63 14.56 -8.27
C SER A 207 -18.70 14.93 -9.27
N THR A 208 -19.93 14.47 -9.06
CA THR A 208 -21.09 14.84 -9.88
C THR A 208 -22.16 15.51 -9.04
N LEU A 209 -22.65 16.65 -9.51
CA LEU A 209 -23.84 17.30 -8.99
C LEU A 209 -25.01 16.99 -9.93
N SER A 210 -26.07 16.41 -9.38
CA SER A 210 -27.25 15.99 -10.11
C SER A 210 -28.53 16.45 -9.41
N TYR A 211 -29.63 16.60 -10.16
CA TYR A 211 -30.94 16.99 -9.64
C TYR A 211 -32.00 15.93 -9.95
N CYS A 212 -32.78 15.55 -8.93
CA CYS A 212 -33.88 14.61 -9.06
C CYS A 212 -35.21 15.35 -9.12
N SER A 213 -35.81 15.42 -10.31
CA SER A 213 -37.11 16.10 -10.51
C SER A 213 -38.28 15.42 -9.79
N SER A 214 -38.22 14.10 -9.58
CA SER A 214 -39.29 13.36 -8.88
C SER A 214 -39.34 13.61 -7.38
N ARG A 215 -38.25 14.12 -6.78
CA ARG A 215 -38.12 14.32 -5.33
C ARG A 215 -37.70 15.74 -4.97
N ASP A 216 -37.48 16.59 -5.97
CA ASP A 216 -37.01 17.97 -5.85
C ASP A 216 -35.78 18.11 -4.93
N ILE A 217 -34.74 17.31 -5.20
CA ILE A 217 -33.49 17.32 -4.42
C ILE A 217 -32.25 17.35 -5.30
N TYR A 218 -31.20 17.96 -4.77
CA TYR A 218 -29.85 17.91 -5.30
C TYR A 218 -29.07 16.74 -4.67
N ILE A 219 -28.24 16.09 -5.48
CA ILE A 219 -27.44 14.92 -5.13
C ILE A 219 -26.00 15.20 -5.53
N GLN A 220 -25.08 14.98 -4.59
CA GLN A 220 -23.64 15.04 -4.83
C GLN A 220 -23.04 13.66 -4.63
N ASP A 221 -22.60 13.03 -5.71
CA ASP A 221 -21.88 11.75 -5.67
C ASP A 221 -20.39 12.00 -5.89
N LYS A 222 -19.56 11.21 -5.20
CA LYS A 222 -18.11 11.21 -5.32
C LYS A 222 -17.65 9.78 -5.60
N GLU A 223 -17.11 9.55 -6.79
CA GLU A 223 -16.54 8.27 -7.25
C GLU A 223 -15.02 8.39 -7.41
#